data_AF-A0A7K8YEE3-F1
#
_entry.id   AF-A0A7K8YEE3-F1
#
_cell.length_a   1.000
_cell.length_b   1.000
_cell.length_c   1.000
_cell.angle_alpha   90.00
_cell.angle_beta   90.00
_cell.angle_gamma   90.00
#
_symmetry.space_group_name_H-M   'P 1'
#
loop_
_entity.id
_entity.type
_entity.pdbx_description
1 polymer ?
#
loop_
_entity_poly.entity_id
_entity_poly.type
_entity_poly.pdbx_seq_one_letter_code
_entity_poly.pdbx_strand_id
1 'polypeptide(L)'
;EMLQGPSEDVFAKMESPVEEMDTSDTQWGWFYLAECGKWHMFQSDSNSHCSISSEDIERSFRTNPRGSLSFTTAKFDYMLDFSMMKQVNLTTLKQRPIKRAPFSINSFSFICENEAIPMPSHWENVNTEEPYQLIPLQRKTNEYNEVSSLFGKTMDSHRIKRIKRIQNLDLWEFFCR
;
A
#
# COMPACT_ATOMS: atom_id res chain seq x y z
N GLU A 1 -32.26 -46.97 -32.51
CA GLU A 1 -32.14 -47.13 -31.05
C GLU A 1 -30.90 -46.41 -30.53
N MET A 2 -31.09 -45.70 -29.41
CA MET A 2 -30.16 -45.34 -28.32
C MET A 2 -28.81 -44.68 -28.70
N LEU A 3 -28.62 -43.36 -28.49
CA LEU A 3 -28.44 -42.57 -27.24
C LEU A 3 -27.04 -42.68 -26.61
N GLN A 4 -26.41 -41.49 -26.45
CA GLN A 4 -25.44 -41.02 -25.42
C GLN A 4 -24.35 -40.19 -26.12
N GLY A 5 -24.04 -38.94 -25.81
CA GLY A 5 -24.36 -37.96 -24.76
C GLY A 5 -23.20 -36.93 -24.77
N PRO A 6 -23.40 -35.62 -24.52
CA PRO A 6 -22.32 -34.63 -24.61
C PRO A 6 -21.68 -34.31 -23.24
N SER A 7 -20.44 -33.81 -23.31
CA SER A 7 -19.77 -32.95 -22.33
C SER A 7 -19.20 -33.57 -21.04
N GLU A 8 -17.87 -33.59 -20.92
CA GLU A 8 -17.12 -33.26 -19.68
C GLU A 8 -15.81 -32.58 -20.12
N ASP A 9 -15.76 -31.25 -20.07
CA ASP A 9 -15.17 -30.49 -18.97
C ASP A 9 -13.63 -30.60 -18.94
N VAL A 10 -12.98 -29.69 -19.67
CA VAL A 10 -11.59 -29.33 -19.43
C VAL A 10 -11.54 -27.81 -19.30
N PHE A 11 -12.10 -27.30 -18.21
CA PHE A 11 -11.75 -25.99 -17.67
C PHE A 11 -10.26 -26.01 -17.29
N ALA A 12 -9.39 -25.79 -18.28
CA ALA A 12 -8.01 -25.44 -18.04
C ALA A 12 -8.00 -24.10 -17.29
N LYS A 13 -7.81 -24.18 -15.98
CA LYS A 13 -7.57 -23.05 -15.09
C LYS A 13 -6.28 -22.36 -15.56
N MET A 14 -6.43 -21.37 -16.43
CA MET A 14 -5.37 -20.48 -16.87
C MET A 14 -5.03 -19.56 -15.69
N GLU A 15 -4.21 -20.04 -14.77
CA GLU A 15 -3.54 -19.17 -13.81
C GLU A 15 -2.56 -18.31 -14.63
N SER A 16 -2.89 -17.04 -14.84
CA SER A 16 -1.95 -16.11 -15.44
C SER A 16 -0.78 -15.94 -14.49
N PRO A 17 0.47 -16.05 -14.94
CA PRO A 17 1.61 -15.68 -14.11
C PRO A 17 1.40 -14.21 -13.70
N VAL A 18 1.42 -13.97 -12.40
CA VAL A 18 1.44 -12.60 -11.86
C VAL A 18 2.78 -12.05 -12.30
N GLU A 19 2.80 -11.26 -13.37
CA GLU A 19 4.01 -10.56 -13.79
C GLU A 19 4.44 -9.66 -12.62
N GLU A 20 5.66 -9.88 -12.13
CA GLU A 20 6.27 -9.05 -11.10
C GLU A 20 6.39 -7.63 -11.67
N MET A 21 5.59 -6.71 -11.13
CA MET A 21 5.67 -5.30 -11.49
C MET A 21 7.05 -4.78 -11.07
N ASP A 22 7.78 -4.19 -12.01
CA ASP A 22 9.04 -3.53 -11.71
C ASP A 22 8.79 -2.32 -10.82
N THR A 23 9.19 -2.45 -9.55
CA THR A 23 9.05 -1.41 -8.52
C THR A 23 10.41 -0.87 -8.08
N SER A 24 11.47 -1.12 -8.88
CA SER A 24 12.85 -0.71 -8.56
C SER A 24 12.99 0.79 -8.29
N ASP A 25 12.20 1.60 -9.00
CA ASP A 25 12.28 3.06 -8.95
C ASP A 25 11.39 3.66 -7.86
N THR A 26 10.61 2.83 -7.16
CA THR A 26 9.73 3.31 -6.09
C THR A 26 10.56 3.70 -4.88
N GLN A 27 10.53 4.98 -4.52
CA GLN A 27 11.06 5.46 -3.26
C GLN A 27 10.13 4.99 -2.12
N TRP A 28 10.68 4.24 -1.16
CA TRP A 28 9.92 3.68 -0.04
C TRP A 28 10.17 4.46 1.25
N GLY A 29 9.07 4.82 1.91
CA GLY A 29 9.03 5.44 3.23
C GLY A 29 8.58 4.46 4.31
N TRP A 30 9.10 4.64 5.51
CA TRP A 30 8.74 3.90 6.71
C TRP A 30 8.09 4.83 7.74
N PHE A 31 7.00 4.35 8.33
CA PHE A 31 6.13 5.13 9.21
C PHE A 31 5.78 4.35 10.47
N TYR A 32 5.55 5.05 11.59
CA TYR A 32 5.02 4.50 12.83
C TYR A 32 3.74 5.23 13.25
N LEU A 33 2.81 4.52 13.87
CA LEU A 33 1.59 5.13 14.41
C LEU A 33 1.88 5.83 15.74
N ALA A 34 1.75 7.16 15.78
CA ALA A 34 1.97 7.95 16.98
C ALA A 34 0.75 7.94 17.91
N GLU A 35 0.92 8.41 19.15
CA GLU A 35 -0.15 8.47 20.16
C GLU A 35 -1.29 9.43 19.78
N CYS A 36 -1.03 10.38 18.87
CA CYS A 36 -2.05 11.25 18.29
C CYS A 36 -2.93 10.55 17.24
N GLY A 37 -2.69 9.26 16.95
CA GLY A 37 -3.41 8.51 15.92
C GLY A 37 -2.96 8.80 14.49
N LYS A 38 -1.95 9.64 14.27
CA LYS A 38 -1.39 9.94 12.94
C LYS A 38 -0.13 9.11 12.68
N TRP A 39 0.12 8.79 11.42
CA TRP A 39 1.34 8.11 10.97
C TRP A 39 2.48 9.12 10.84
N HIS A 40 3.60 8.86 11.51
CA HIS A 40 4.80 9.68 11.44
C HIS A 40 5.91 8.94 10.71
N MET A 41 6.62 9.63 9.83
CA MET A 41 7.75 9.06 9.10
C MET A 41 8.98 8.95 10.01
N PHE A 42 9.78 7.90 9.82
CA PHE A 42 11.12 7.83 10.40
C PHE A 42 12.05 8.81 9.68
N GLN A 43 12.27 9.97 10.29
CA GLN A 43 13.18 10.98 9.78
C GLN A 43 14.44 11.05 10.64
N SER A 44 15.57 11.30 9.99
CA SER A 44 16.84 11.64 10.63
C SER A 44 16.98 13.16 10.62
N ASP A 45 16.25 13.85 11.49
CA ASP A 45 16.42 15.29 11.61
C ASP A 45 17.62 15.53 12.53
N SER A 46 18.42 16.56 12.25
CA SER A 46 19.47 17.01 13.17
C SER A 46 18.95 17.41 14.55
N ASN A 47 17.64 17.62 14.69
CA ASN A 47 16.96 17.97 15.93
C ASN A 47 16.22 16.78 16.59
N SER A 48 16.00 15.68 15.87
CA SER A 48 15.43 14.46 16.42
C SER A 48 16.55 13.49 16.74
N HIS A 49 16.69 13.13 18.02
CA HIS A 49 17.73 12.20 18.49
C HIS A 49 17.45 10.74 18.08
N CYS A 50 16.88 10.51 16.90
CA CYS A 50 16.65 9.19 16.33
C CYS A 50 17.91 8.75 15.58
N SER A 51 18.45 7.59 15.93
CA SER A 51 19.68 7.06 15.31
C SER A 51 19.48 6.48 13.91
N ILE A 52 18.23 6.40 13.41
CA ILE A 52 17.91 5.77 12.14
C ILE A 52 16.96 6.63 11.29
N SER A 53 17.15 6.55 9.97
CA SER A 53 16.26 7.12 8.96
C SER A 53 15.37 6.05 8.33
N SER A 54 14.32 6.47 7.63
CA SER A 54 13.52 5.59 6.76
C SER A 54 14.36 4.83 5.72
N GLU A 55 15.45 5.43 5.23
CA GLU A 55 16.34 4.78 4.26
C GLU A 55 17.11 3.61 4.88
N ASP A 56 17.56 3.77 6.13
CA ASP A 56 18.27 2.73 6.86
C ASP A 56 17.35 1.55 7.18
N ILE A 57 16.10 1.84 7.55
CA ILE A 57 15.07 0.82 7.77
C ILE A 57 14.82 0.05 6.46
N GLU A 58 14.65 0.76 5.35
CA GLU A 58 14.42 0.16 4.04
C GLU A 58 15.59 -0.73 3.58
N ARG A 59 16.84 -0.30 3.84
CA ARG A 59 18.04 -1.09 3.55
C ARG A 59 18.06 -2.40 4.35
N SER A 60 17.72 -2.33 5.64
CA SER A 60 17.63 -3.49 6.51
C SER A 60 16.51 -4.45 6.09
N PHE A 61 15.33 -3.91 5.80
CA PHE A 61 14.17 -4.69 5.35
C PHE A 61 14.46 -5.46 4.05
N ARG A 62 15.10 -4.82 3.06
CA ARG A 62 15.50 -5.49 1.81
C ARG A 62 16.46 -6.66 2.04
N THR A 63 17.31 -6.57 3.07
CA THR A 63 18.26 -7.63 3.41
C THR A 63 17.57 -8.78 4.13
N ASN A 64 16.64 -8.48 5.04
CA ASN A 64 15.88 -9.49 5.78
C ASN A 64 14.45 -9.03 6.09
N PRO A 65 13.47 -9.31 5.21
CA PRO A 65 12.08 -8.89 5.40
C PRO A 65 11.37 -9.52 6.61
N ARG A 66 11.90 -10.64 7.14
CA ARG A 66 11.40 -11.29 8.36
C ARG A 66 12.30 -11.02 9.58
N GLY A 67 13.25 -10.12 9.43
CA GLY A 67 14.20 -9.75 10.47
C GLY A 67 13.64 -8.71 11.42
N SER A 68 14.56 -8.23 12.26
CA SER A 68 14.33 -7.09 13.13
C SER A 68 15.49 -6.11 13.05
N LEU A 69 15.21 -4.85 13.37
CA LEU A 69 16.18 -3.78 13.41
C LEU A 69 16.10 -3.05 14.75
N SER A 70 17.17 -3.07 15.53
CA SER A 70 17.25 -2.33 16.78
C SER A 70 17.83 -0.94 16.55
N PHE A 71 17.29 0.05 17.24
CA PHE A 71 17.78 1.42 17.21
C PHE A 71 17.51 2.14 18.53
N THR A 72 18.29 3.18 18.80
CA THR A 72 18.20 3.95 20.03
C THR A 72 17.75 5.38 19.73
N THR A 73 16.93 5.92 20.62
CA THR A 73 16.58 7.34 20.67
C THR A 73 17.22 7.97 21.90
N ALA A 74 17.20 9.30 22.05
CA ALA A 74 17.72 9.95 23.26
C ALA A 74 17.19 9.40 24.61
N LYS A 75 16.02 8.74 24.63
CA LYS A 75 15.37 8.31 25.88
C LYS A 75 15.16 6.80 25.99
N PHE A 76 15.06 6.10 24.86
CA PHE A 76 14.64 4.69 24.83
C PHE A 76 15.30 3.93 23.70
N ASP A 77 15.49 2.63 23.95
CA ASP A 77 15.85 1.64 22.94
C ASP A 77 14.59 1.03 22.33
N TYR A 78 14.62 0.84 21.02
CA TYR A 78 13.53 0.30 20.23
C TYR A 78 14.00 -0.84 19.34
N MET A 79 13.06 -1.72 19.01
CA MET A 79 13.22 -2.77 18.00
C MET A 79 12.07 -2.67 17.01
N LEU A 80 12.38 -2.65 15.71
CA LEU A 80 11.42 -2.87 14.64
C LEU A 80 11.40 -4.36 14.34
N ASP A 81 10.23 -4.97 14.41
CA ASP A 81 9.98 -6.33 13.97
C ASP A 81 9.26 -6.25 12.62
N PHE A 82 9.98 -6.60 11.55
CA PHE A 82 9.46 -6.53 10.19
C PHE A 82 8.46 -7.65 9.89
N SER A 83 8.60 -8.81 10.55
CA SER A 83 7.66 -9.91 10.38
C SER A 83 6.29 -9.56 10.95
N MET A 84 6.26 -8.86 12.08
CA MET A 84 5.03 -8.46 12.76
C MET A 84 4.58 -7.04 12.42
N MET A 85 5.36 -6.31 11.61
CA MET A 85 5.11 -4.92 11.23
C MET A 85 4.82 -4.02 12.46
N LYS A 86 5.69 -4.12 13.47
CA LYS A 86 5.58 -3.33 14.71
C LYS A 86 6.92 -2.83 15.23
N GLN A 87 6.88 -1.68 15.90
CA GLN A 87 7.93 -1.14 16.75
C GLN A 87 7.65 -1.54 18.20
N VAL A 88 8.69 -1.98 18.92
CA VAL A 88 8.63 -2.34 20.33
C VAL A 88 9.63 -1.48 21.09
N ASN A 89 9.16 -0.78 22.13
CA ASN A 89 10.04 -0.09 23.08
C ASN A 89 10.60 -1.12 24.07
N LEU A 90 11.91 -1.30 24.12
CA LEU A 90 12.53 -2.34 24.95
C LEU A 90 12.50 -1.99 26.45
N THR A 91 12.37 -0.71 26.79
CA THR A 91 12.30 -0.25 28.19
C THR A 91 10.88 -0.37 28.76
N THR A 92 9.85 0.00 27.99
CA THR A 92 8.45 0.08 28.45
C THR A 92 7.58 -1.06 27.94
N LEU A 93 8.09 -1.87 27.01
CA LEU A 93 7.39 -2.95 26.29
C LEU A 93 6.17 -2.49 25.48
N LYS A 94 5.93 -1.17 25.36
CA LYS A 94 4.88 -0.62 24.51
C LYS A 94 5.17 -0.93 23.05
N GLN A 95 4.12 -1.29 22.32
CA GLN A 95 4.19 -1.63 20.91
C GLN A 95 3.41 -0.62 20.09
N ARG A 96 3.91 -0.29 18.90
CA ARG A 96 3.24 0.59 17.94
C ARG A 96 3.31 -0.05 16.54
N PRO A 97 2.23 -0.05 15.76
CA PRO A 97 2.29 -0.49 14.37
C PRO A 97 3.29 0.33 13.56
N ILE A 98 3.99 -0.33 12.63
CA ILE A 98 4.80 0.33 11.59
C ILE A 98 4.31 -0.07 10.22
N LYS A 99 4.58 0.75 9.21
CA LYS A 99 4.25 0.42 7.81
C LYS A 99 5.27 0.96 6.83
N ARG A 100 5.31 0.30 5.67
CA ARG A 100 6.12 0.64 4.50
C ARG A 100 5.18 1.08 3.38
N ALA A 101 5.40 2.28 2.82
CA ALA A 101 4.57 2.83 1.75
C ALA A 101 5.43 3.65 0.78
N PRO A 102 5.01 3.80 -0.50
CA PRO A 102 5.67 4.71 -1.42
C PRO A 102 5.71 6.13 -0.84
N PHE A 103 6.86 6.77 -0.89
CA PHE A 103 7.06 8.14 -0.42
C PHE A 103 7.85 8.91 -1.48
N SER A 104 7.30 10.04 -1.94
CA SER A 104 8.01 10.97 -2.80
C SER A 104 7.83 12.38 -2.26
N ILE A 105 8.95 13.07 -2.09
CA ILE A 105 9.05 14.43 -1.52
C ILE A 105 8.25 15.44 -2.37
N ASN A 106 8.03 15.15 -3.65
CA ASN A 106 7.38 16.06 -4.60
C ASN A 106 5.89 15.79 -4.87
N SER A 107 5.33 14.68 -4.39
CA SER A 107 4.00 14.23 -4.87
C SER A 107 2.86 14.31 -3.83
N PHE A 108 3.13 14.67 -2.58
CA PHE A 108 2.10 14.63 -1.51
C PHE A 108 1.92 15.91 -0.69
N SER A 109 2.74 16.96 -0.90
CA SER A 109 2.60 18.21 -0.15
C SER A 109 1.29 18.97 -0.43
N PHE A 110 0.53 18.61 -1.47
CA PHE A 110 -0.72 19.30 -1.84
C PHE A 110 -2.01 18.71 -1.23
N ILE A 111 -1.96 17.54 -0.58
CA ILE A 111 -3.18 16.84 -0.13
C ILE A 111 -3.31 16.83 1.40
N CYS A 112 -2.20 16.82 2.15
CA CYS A 112 -2.20 16.64 3.61
C CYS A 112 -2.57 17.88 4.45
N GLU A 113 -2.94 19.03 3.86
CA GLU A 113 -3.35 20.22 4.62
C GLU A 113 -4.86 20.31 4.87
N ASN A 114 -5.68 19.44 4.26
CA ASN A 114 -7.12 19.47 4.43
C ASN A 114 -7.60 18.35 5.38
N GLU A 115 -7.72 18.66 6.68
CA GLU A 115 -8.36 17.77 7.66
C GLU A 115 -9.83 17.41 7.31
N ALA A 116 -10.40 18.08 6.30
CA ALA A 116 -11.76 17.91 5.81
C ALA A 116 -11.89 17.12 4.51
N ILE A 117 -10.88 16.38 4.02
CA ILE A 117 -11.04 15.59 2.78
C ILE A 117 -12.07 14.47 3.05
N PRO A 118 -13.29 14.59 2.48
CA PRO A 118 -14.30 13.56 2.67
C PRO A 118 -13.94 12.34 1.82
N MET A 119 -14.35 11.16 2.27
CA MET A 119 -14.28 9.96 1.43
C MET A 119 -14.95 10.26 0.07
N PRO A 120 -14.36 9.84 -1.06
CA PRO A 120 -14.91 10.19 -2.36
C PRO A 120 -16.33 9.65 -2.47
N SER A 121 -17.26 10.50 -2.90
CA SER A 121 -18.69 10.17 -2.96
C SER A 121 -19.02 8.98 -3.86
N HIS A 122 -18.10 8.62 -4.76
CA HIS A 122 -18.23 7.48 -5.67
C HIS A 122 -17.68 6.16 -5.10
N TRP A 123 -17.20 6.14 -3.86
CA TRP A 123 -16.82 4.90 -3.16
C TRP A 123 -18.09 4.18 -2.70
N GLU A 124 -18.29 2.98 -3.21
CA GLU A 124 -19.47 2.16 -2.94
C GLU A 124 -19.21 1.22 -1.76
N ASN A 125 -20.01 1.35 -0.69
CA ASN A 125 -20.15 0.41 0.43
C ASN A 125 -18.83 -0.25 0.87
N VAL A 126 -17.90 0.57 1.35
CA VAL A 126 -16.60 0.09 1.79
C VAL A 126 -16.77 -0.86 2.98
N ASN A 127 -16.33 -2.10 2.83
CA ASN A 127 -16.33 -3.07 3.91
C ASN A 127 -15.09 -2.83 4.79
N THR A 128 -15.28 -2.43 6.04
CA THR A 128 -14.20 -2.19 7.00
C THR A 128 -13.52 -3.45 7.51
N GLU A 129 -14.08 -4.64 7.25
CA GLU A 129 -13.48 -5.92 7.63
C GLU A 129 -12.43 -6.42 6.63
N GLU A 130 -12.43 -5.88 5.41
CA GLU A 130 -11.51 -6.27 4.34
C GLU A 130 -10.39 -5.24 4.18
N PRO A 131 -9.11 -5.65 4.00
CA PRO A 131 -8.00 -4.71 3.86
C PRO A 131 -8.06 -3.89 2.57
N TYR A 132 -8.72 -4.41 1.52
CA TYR A 132 -9.04 -3.68 0.30
C TYR A 132 -10.14 -4.39 -0.48
N GLN A 133 -10.84 -3.64 -1.35
CA GLN A 133 -11.84 -4.17 -2.27
C GLN A 133 -11.51 -3.79 -3.72
N LEU A 134 -11.78 -4.71 -4.66
CA LEU A 134 -11.59 -4.48 -6.09
C LEU A 134 -12.93 -4.25 -6.77
N ILE A 135 -13.23 -3.00 -7.11
CA ILE A 135 -14.51 -2.63 -7.73
C ILE A 135 -14.35 -2.54 -9.25
N PRO A 136 -15.05 -3.39 -10.03
CA PRO A 136 -15.01 -3.31 -11.48
C PRO A 136 -15.57 -1.98 -11.97
N LEU A 137 -14.80 -1.27 -12.79
CA LEU A 137 -15.25 -0.04 -13.43
C LEU A 137 -16.01 -0.35 -14.72
N GLN A 138 -17.14 0.32 -14.91
CA GLN A 138 -17.95 0.18 -16.12
C GLN A 138 -17.36 1.04 -17.24
N ARG A 139 -17.37 0.56 -18.48
CA ARG A 139 -16.79 1.27 -19.65
C ARG A 139 -17.37 2.67 -19.91
N LYS A 140 -18.53 2.98 -19.32
CA LYS A 140 -19.22 4.27 -19.47
C LYS A 140 -18.83 5.29 -18.40
N THR A 141 -18.12 4.90 -17.34
CA THR A 141 -17.72 5.86 -16.30
C THR A 141 -16.57 6.73 -16.78
N ASN A 142 -16.54 7.98 -16.31
CA ASN A 142 -15.45 8.90 -16.60
C ASN A 142 -14.10 8.32 -16.14
N GLU A 143 -14.08 7.72 -14.95
CA GLU A 143 -12.90 7.06 -14.38
C GLU A 143 -12.34 5.95 -15.30
N TYR A 144 -13.21 5.09 -15.84
CA TYR A 144 -12.77 4.05 -16.79
C TYR A 144 -12.14 4.68 -18.04
N ASN A 145 -12.80 5.68 -18.61
CA ASN A 145 -12.36 6.32 -19.85
C ASN A 145 -11.02 7.04 -19.68
N GLU A 146 -10.83 7.71 -18.55
CA GLU A 146 -9.58 8.38 -18.21
C GLU A 146 -8.42 7.37 -18.11
N VAL A 147 -8.58 6.32 -17.30
CA VAL A 147 -7.54 5.28 -17.13
C VAL A 147 -7.26 4.55 -18.45
N SER A 148 -8.31 4.23 -19.21
CA SER A 148 -8.19 3.60 -20.54
C SER A 148 -7.45 4.49 -21.54
N SER A 149 -7.64 5.81 -21.48
CA SER A 149 -6.96 6.80 -22.31
C SER A 149 -5.47 6.90 -21.96
N LEU A 150 -5.15 6.92 -20.66
CA LEU A 150 -3.75 6.93 -20.19
C LEU A 150 -3.00 5.66 -20.63
N PHE A 151 -3.60 4.48 -20.48
CA PHE A 151 -3.04 3.24 -21.00
C PHE A 151 -2.86 3.29 -22.53
N GLY A 152 -3.83 3.89 -23.22
CA GLY A 152 -3.84 4.11 -24.66
C GLY A 152 -2.64 4.90 -25.21
N LYS A 153 -1.93 5.66 -24.36
CA LYS A 153 -0.76 6.46 -24.76
C LYS A 153 0.46 5.59 -25.09
N THR A 154 0.58 4.43 -24.46
CA THR A 154 1.75 3.54 -24.59
C THR A 154 1.39 2.16 -25.09
N MET A 155 0.12 1.75 -24.98
CA MET A 155 -0.39 0.43 -25.33
C MET A 155 -1.76 0.53 -26.02
N ASP A 156 -2.13 -0.48 -26.80
CA ASP A 156 -3.46 -0.52 -27.43
C ASP A 156 -4.58 -0.75 -26.40
N SER A 157 -5.47 0.24 -26.25
CA SER A 157 -6.63 0.19 -25.35
C SER A 157 -7.60 -0.96 -25.65
N HIS A 158 -7.64 -1.51 -26.87
CA HIS A 158 -8.47 -2.68 -27.19
C HIS A 158 -8.01 -3.95 -26.44
N ARG A 159 -6.77 -3.97 -25.95
CA ARG A 159 -6.24 -5.07 -25.13
C ARG A 159 -6.78 -5.07 -23.71
N ILE A 160 -7.36 -3.97 -23.23
CA ILE A 160 -7.90 -3.85 -21.88
C ILE A 160 -9.09 -4.81 -21.72
N LYS A 161 -8.92 -5.83 -20.88
CA LYS A 161 -9.98 -6.80 -20.55
C LYS A 161 -10.94 -6.26 -19.49
N ARG A 162 -10.40 -5.64 -18.43
CA ARG A 162 -11.16 -5.06 -17.31
C ARG A 162 -10.29 -4.06 -16.58
N ILE A 163 -10.92 -3.00 -16.07
CA ILE A 163 -10.30 -2.06 -15.12
C ILE A 163 -11.03 -2.25 -13.79
N LYS A 164 -10.28 -2.31 -12.69
CA LYS A 164 -10.84 -2.34 -11.34
C LYS A 164 -10.21 -1.25 -10.51
N ARG A 165 -11.03 -0.50 -9.78
CA ARG A 165 -10.58 0.43 -8.74
C ARG A 165 -10.26 -0.35 -7.47
N ILE A 166 -9.15 -0.01 -6.82
CA ILE A 166 -8.84 -0.47 -5.47
C ILE A 166 -9.48 0.52 -4.50
N GLN A 167 -10.41 0.06 -3.67
CA GLN A 167 -10.87 0.80 -2.51
C GLN A 167 -10.12 0.28 -1.28
N ASN A 168 -9.33 1.13 -0.66
CA ASN A 168 -8.52 0.80 0.51
C ASN A 168 -8.56 2.00 1.47
N LEU A 169 -9.26 1.83 2.59
CA LEU A 169 -9.44 2.90 3.59
C LEU A 169 -8.11 3.28 4.25
N ASP A 170 -7.29 2.29 4.60
CA ASP A 170 -6.00 2.52 5.25
C ASP A 170 -5.06 3.38 4.40
N LEU A 171 -5.08 3.17 3.07
CA LEU A 171 -4.31 3.98 2.13
C LEU A 171 -4.96 5.35 1.90
N TRP A 172 -6.28 5.45 1.87
CA TRP A 172 -6.98 6.73 1.75
C TRP A 172 -6.70 7.65 2.94
N GLU A 173 -6.85 7.14 4.17
CA GLU A 173 -6.51 7.90 5.38
C GLU A 173 -5.04 8.28 5.44
N PHE A 174 -4.17 7.54 4.77
CA PHE A 174 -2.74 7.79 4.80
C PHE A 174 -2.26 8.79 3.76
N PHE A 175 -2.79 8.72 2.53
CA PHE A 175 -2.36 9.58 1.43
C PHE A 175 -3.22 10.83 1.27
N CYS A 176 -4.41 10.85 1.85
CA CYS A 176 -5.41 11.90 1.64
C CYS A 176 -5.89 12.59 2.92
N ARG A 177 -5.27 12.33 4.08
CA ARG A 177 -5.45 13.11 5.32
C ARG A 177 -4.08 13.42 5.93
#